data_AF-A0AAN8BQF0-F1
#
_entry.id   AF-A0AAN8BQF0-F1
#
_cell.length_a   1.000
_cell.length_b   1.000
_cell.length_c   1.000
_cell.angle_alpha   90.00
_cell.angle_beta   90.00
_cell.angle_gamma   90.00
#
_symmetry.space_group_name_H-M   'P 1'
#
loop_
_entity.id
_entity.type
_entity.pdbx_description
1 polymer ?
#
loop_
_entity_poly.entity_id
_entity_poly.type
_entity_poly.pdbx_seq_one_letter_code
_entity_poly.pdbx_strand_id
1 'polypeptide(L)'
;MKTLLLASALFAGLCFAGLCLSHCRPYPCSLPCFLAFCKRLWLFAVPCNEINTKVVAQIQAFSPQYRLLYTNPLSIRANHTSLDSPEGENITFTLNPTILTAGCHVFAQSTSI
;
A
#
# COMPACT_ATOMS: atom_id res chain seq x y z
N MET A 1 -23.72 -12.62 -5.36
CA MET A 1 -23.26 -12.17 -6.70
C MET A 1 -22.23 -11.04 -6.66
N LYS A 2 -22.36 -10.03 -5.78
CA LYS A 2 -21.39 -8.92 -5.66
C LYS A 2 -20.01 -9.30 -5.07
N THR A 3 -19.95 -10.34 -4.25
CA THR A 3 -18.71 -10.80 -3.59
C THR A 3 -17.75 -11.53 -4.53
N LEU A 4 -18.26 -12.21 -5.55
CA LEU A 4 -17.45 -12.93 -6.54
C LEU A 4 -16.71 -11.96 -7.48
N LEU A 5 -17.31 -10.82 -7.81
CA LEU A 5 -16.68 -9.79 -8.64
C LEU A 5 -15.51 -9.09 -7.92
N LEU A 6 -15.59 -8.94 -6.61
CA LEU A 6 -14.52 -8.35 -5.80
C LEU A 6 -13.32 -9.29 -5.70
N ALA A 7 -13.58 -10.59 -5.57
CA ALA A 7 -12.52 -11.62 -5.58
C ALA A 7 -11.81 -11.67 -6.93
N SER A 8 -12.53 -11.63 -8.06
CA SER A 8 -11.91 -11.65 -9.39
C SER A 8 -11.03 -10.43 -9.67
N ALA A 9 -11.36 -9.25 -9.13
CA ALA A 9 -10.51 -8.05 -9.24
C ALA A 9 -9.21 -8.19 -8.44
N LEU A 10 -9.27 -8.85 -7.28
CA LEU A 10 -8.09 -9.11 -6.44
C LEU A 10 -7.16 -10.17 -7.08
N PHE A 11 -7.72 -11.24 -7.66
CA PHE A 11 -6.93 -12.30 -8.30
C PHE A 11 -6.38 -11.91 -9.69
N ALA A 12 -7.12 -11.12 -10.48
CA ALA A 12 -6.60 -10.60 -11.76
C ALA A 12 -5.43 -9.62 -11.56
N GLY A 13 -5.40 -8.89 -10.44
CA GLY A 13 -4.26 -8.04 -10.06
C GLY A 13 -3.01 -8.81 -9.65
N LEU A 14 -3.13 -10.09 -9.26
CA LEU A 14 -2.01 -10.98 -8.91
C LEU A 14 -1.34 -11.58 -10.15
N CYS A 15 -2.08 -11.85 -11.24
CA CYS A 15 -1.51 -12.40 -12.47
C CYS A 15 -0.76 -11.38 -13.34
N PHE A 16 -0.99 -10.08 -13.18
CA PHE A 16 -0.23 -9.04 -13.92
C PHE A 16 1.10 -8.66 -13.26
N ALA A 17 1.41 -9.18 -12.06
CA ALA A 17 2.69 -8.94 -11.40
C ALA A 17 3.88 -9.68 -12.06
N GLY A 18 3.62 -10.63 -12.97
CA GLY A 18 4.65 -11.36 -13.71
C GLY A 18 5.32 -10.60 -14.87
N LEU A 19 4.81 -9.43 -15.27
CA LEU A 19 5.31 -8.69 -16.45
C LEU A 19 5.93 -7.32 -16.13
N CYS A 20 6.09 -6.93 -14.86
CA CYS A 20 6.67 -5.64 -14.49
C CYS A 20 8.22 -5.61 -14.44
N LEU A 21 8.91 -6.56 -15.10
CA LEU A 21 10.38 -6.59 -15.15
C LEU A 21 11.02 -5.61 -16.15
N SER A 22 10.30 -4.64 -16.73
CA SER A 22 10.86 -3.89 -17.86
C SER A 22 10.50 -2.41 -18.02
N HIS A 23 9.94 -1.73 -17.01
CA HIS A 23 9.56 -0.31 -17.17
C HIS A 23 9.95 0.61 -16.00
N CYS A 24 11.24 0.68 -15.69
CA CYS A 24 11.83 1.94 -15.22
C CYS A 24 12.03 2.85 -16.44
N ARG A 25 11.03 3.69 -16.76
CA ARG A 25 11.17 4.73 -17.79
C ARG A 25 11.84 5.99 -17.22
N PRO A 26 12.56 6.76 -18.07
CA PRO A 26 13.43 7.84 -17.61
C PRO A 26 12.67 9.16 -17.50
N TYR A 27 12.19 9.51 -16.30
CA TYR A 27 11.91 10.89 -15.89
C TYR A 27 11.82 10.94 -14.36
N PRO A 28 12.29 12.01 -13.70
CA PRO A 28 13.10 11.92 -12.50
C PRO A 28 12.29 11.33 -11.35
N CYS A 29 12.52 10.04 -11.05
CA CYS A 29 12.23 9.51 -9.74
C CYS A 29 13.25 10.12 -8.78
N SER A 30 12.86 11.21 -8.12
CA SER A 30 13.58 11.82 -7.01
C SER A 30 13.47 11.02 -5.70
N LEU A 31 13.02 9.77 -5.76
CA LEU A 31 12.90 8.90 -4.60
C LEU A 31 14.13 7.99 -4.56
N PRO A 32 14.92 8.04 -3.47
CA PRO A 32 16.17 7.31 -3.41
C PRO A 32 15.88 5.80 -3.46
N CYS A 33 16.79 5.07 -4.11
CA CYS A 33 16.70 3.65 -4.46
C CYS A 33 16.80 2.71 -3.23
N PHE A 34 16.16 3.06 -2.11
CA PHE A 34 16.07 2.29 -0.85
C PHE A 34 14.69 1.65 -0.69
N LEU A 35 13.88 1.63 -1.75
CA LEU A 35 12.50 1.16 -1.69
C LEU A 35 12.44 -0.30 -2.11
N ALA A 36 12.25 -1.19 -1.15
CA ALA A 36 12.02 -2.60 -1.42
C ALA A 36 10.70 -2.82 -2.19
N PHE A 37 9.74 -1.89 -2.07
CA PHE A 37 8.44 -1.96 -2.73
C PHE A 37 7.78 -0.60 -2.90
N CYS A 38 7.16 -0.35 -4.05
CA CYS A 38 6.34 0.82 -4.31
C CYS A 38 5.10 0.42 -5.14
N LYS A 39 3.89 0.59 -4.59
CA LYS A 39 2.62 0.34 -5.30
C LYS A 39 1.68 1.53 -5.23
N ARG A 40 0.94 1.72 -6.32
CA ARG A 40 -0.17 2.67 -6.42
C ARG A 40 -1.46 1.91 -6.71
N LEU A 41 -2.50 2.18 -5.94
CA LEU A 41 -3.84 1.65 -6.14
C LEU A 41 -4.84 2.80 -6.16
N TRP A 42 -5.80 2.73 -7.06
CA TRP A 42 -6.82 3.75 -7.22
C TRP A 42 -8.19 3.11 -6.99
N LEU A 43 -8.91 3.59 -5.97
CA LEU A 43 -10.20 3.02 -5.55
C LEU A 43 -11.32 4.03 -5.81
N PHE A 44 -12.12 3.76 -6.85
CA PHE A 44 -13.29 4.57 -7.25
C PHE A 44 -14.34 4.57 -6.14
N ALA A 45 -14.87 5.76 -5.82
CA ALA A 45 -16.01 5.95 -4.92
C ALA A 45 -15.87 5.41 -3.49
N VAL A 46 -14.64 5.10 -3.03
CA VAL A 46 -14.40 4.74 -1.62
C VAL A 46 -13.64 5.87 -0.93
N PRO A 47 -14.15 6.43 0.17
CA PRO A 47 -13.49 7.52 0.88
C PRO A 47 -12.22 7.02 1.59
N CYS A 48 -11.19 7.87 1.67
CA CYS A 48 -9.91 7.48 2.28
C CYS A 48 -10.02 7.04 3.75
N ASN A 49 -11.00 7.56 4.50
CA ASN A 49 -11.23 7.13 5.88
C ASN A 49 -11.64 5.65 5.96
N GLU A 50 -12.50 5.20 5.05
CA GLU A 50 -12.90 3.79 4.98
C GLU A 50 -11.71 2.91 4.59
N ILE A 51 -10.94 3.31 3.57
CA ILE A 51 -9.72 2.58 3.18
C ILE A 51 -8.72 2.51 4.33
N ASN A 52 -8.51 3.63 5.03
CA ASN A 52 -7.58 3.70 6.14
C ASN A 52 -7.90 2.66 7.22
N THR A 53 -9.14 2.66 7.69
CA THR A 53 -9.60 1.71 8.72
C THR A 53 -9.47 0.25 8.26
N LYS A 54 -9.76 -0.05 6.98
CA LYS A 54 -9.60 -1.40 6.42
C LYS A 54 -8.13 -1.83 6.35
N VAL A 55 -7.24 -0.95 5.91
CA VAL A 55 -5.81 -1.25 5.83
C VAL A 55 -5.22 -1.46 7.23
N VAL A 56 -5.57 -0.61 8.20
CA VAL A 56 -5.16 -0.77 9.60
C VAL A 56 -5.61 -2.11 10.16
N ALA A 57 -6.89 -2.47 9.96
CA ALA A 57 -7.42 -3.74 10.42
C ALA A 57 -6.73 -4.93 9.74
N GLN A 58 -6.42 -4.84 8.44
CA GLN A 58 -5.70 -5.89 7.73
C GLN A 58 -4.27 -6.06 8.23
N ILE A 59 -3.54 -4.98 8.48
CA ILE A 59 -2.19 -5.05 9.06
C ILE A 59 -2.24 -5.75 10.42
N GLN A 60 -3.17 -5.37 11.29
CA GLN A 60 -3.31 -5.98 12.61
C GLN A 60 -3.72 -7.46 12.56
N ALA A 61 -4.57 -7.86 11.61
CA ALA A 61 -5.08 -9.21 11.52
C ALA A 61 -4.14 -10.19 10.80
N PHE A 62 -3.43 -9.73 9.76
CA PHE A 62 -2.68 -10.59 8.85
C PHE A 62 -1.16 -10.38 8.89
N SER A 63 -0.69 -9.31 9.53
CA SER A 63 0.74 -8.95 9.56
C SER A 63 1.24 -8.79 11.00
N PRO A 64 1.24 -9.87 11.81
CA PRO A 64 1.67 -9.81 13.22
C PRO A 64 3.12 -9.33 13.42
N GLN A 65 3.95 -9.44 12.38
CA GLN A 65 5.33 -8.99 12.33
C GLN A 65 5.49 -7.49 12.09
N TYR A 66 4.39 -6.73 11.91
CA TYR A 66 4.43 -5.28 11.79
C TYR A 66 3.68 -4.63 12.95
N ARG A 67 4.31 -3.62 13.56
CA ARG A 67 3.67 -2.77 14.56
C ARG A 67 3.31 -1.43 13.95
N LEU A 68 2.08 -0.99 14.17
CA LEU A 68 1.63 0.34 13.77
C LEU A 68 2.37 1.41 14.58
N LEU A 69 2.98 2.35 13.87
CA LEU A 69 3.65 3.51 14.46
C LEU A 69 2.77 4.75 14.42
N TYR A 70 2.07 4.95 13.30
CA TYR A 70 1.27 6.13 13.06
C TYR A 70 0.07 5.80 12.17
N THR A 71 -1.10 6.30 12.55
CA THR A 71 -2.33 6.17 11.76
C THR A 71 -3.08 7.49 11.82
N ASN A 72 -3.26 8.14 10.68
CA ASN A 72 -4.19 9.24 10.49
C ASN A 72 -5.04 8.96 9.23
N PRO A 73 -6.12 9.70 8.97
CA PRO A 73 -7.00 9.42 7.82
C PRO A 73 -6.33 9.44 6.43
N LEU A 74 -5.15 10.06 6.32
CA LEU A 74 -4.38 10.24 5.07
C LEU A 74 -3.07 9.45 5.03
N SER A 75 -2.68 8.77 6.11
CA SER A 75 -1.39 8.09 6.20
C SER A 75 -1.39 7.00 7.25
N ILE A 76 -0.72 5.89 6.92
CA ILE A 76 -0.46 4.78 7.83
C ILE A 76 1.03 4.50 7.77
N ARG A 77 1.69 4.33 8.91
CA ARG A 77 3.07 3.86 9.00
C ARG A 77 3.14 2.69 9.97
N ALA A 78 3.81 1.62 9.56
CA ALA A 78 4.11 0.47 10.40
C ALA A 78 5.57 0.06 10.22
N ASN A 79 6.18 -0.48 11.28
CA ASN A 79 7.53 -1.01 11.24
C ASN A 79 7.54 -2.52 11.45
N HIS A 80 8.42 -3.21 10.76
CA HIS A 80 8.68 -4.61 10.97
C HIS A 80 9.35 -4.82 12.33
N THR A 81 8.92 -5.85 13.08
CA THR A 81 9.37 -6.12 14.45
C THR A 81 10.29 -7.33 14.56
N SER A 82 10.78 -7.88 13.44
CA SER A 82 11.69 -9.03 13.50
C SER A 82 13.02 -8.65 14.16
N LEU A 83 13.49 -9.53 15.05
CA LEU A 83 14.79 -9.45 15.71
C LEU A 83 15.97 -9.61 14.72
N ASP A 84 15.74 -10.30 13.59
CA ASP A 84 16.76 -10.61 12.59
C ASP A 84 17.03 -9.45 11.60
N SER A 85 16.20 -8.40 11.62
CA SER A 85 16.33 -7.22 10.77
C SER A 85 16.28 -5.94 11.63
N PRO A 86 17.33 -5.67 12.43
CA PRO A 86 17.35 -4.55 13.38
C PRO A 86 17.23 -3.17 12.72
N GLU A 87 17.54 -3.06 11.42
CA GLU A 87 17.43 -1.80 10.66
C GLU A 87 15.99 -1.46 10.23
N GLY A 88 15.03 -2.32 10.56
CA GLY A 88 13.60 -1.99 10.61
C GLY A 88 12.98 -1.62 9.27
N GLU A 89 12.50 -2.60 8.51
CA GLU A 89 11.68 -2.35 7.33
C GLU A 89 10.43 -1.56 7.73
N ASN A 90 10.22 -0.39 7.13
CA ASN A 90 9.05 0.45 7.38
C ASN A 90 8.13 0.43 6.16
N ILE A 91 6.85 0.19 6.40
CA ILE A 91 5.81 0.35 5.40
C ILE A 91 5.05 1.64 5.66
N THR A 92 4.88 2.45 4.63
CA THR A 92 4.11 3.69 4.66
C THR A 92 3.02 3.62 3.58
N PHE A 93 1.79 3.87 3.98
CA PHE A 93 0.67 4.14 3.08
C PHE A 93 0.33 5.63 3.14
N THR A 94 0.11 6.23 1.99
CA THR A 94 -0.37 7.60 1.82
C THR A 94 -1.68 7.53 1.05
N LEU A 95 -2.73 8.14 1.61
CA LEU A 95 -4.08 8.14 1.08
C LEU A 95 -4.44 9.56 0.66
N ASN A 96 -4.72 9.74 -0.63
CA ASN A 96 -5.07 11.03 -1.21
C ASN A 96 -6.52 11.00 -1.70
N PRO A 97 -7.42 11.79 -1.11
CA PRO A 97 -8.79 11.89 -1.60
C PRO A 97 -8.79 12.55 -2.98
N THR A 98 -9.66 12.07 -3.86
CA THR A 98 -9.82 12.60 -5.22
C THR A 98 -11.21 13.19 -5.38
N ILE A 99 -11.28 14.52 -5.54
CA ILE A 99 -12.54 15.27 -5.64
C ILE A 99 -13.35 14.83 -6.86
N LEU A 100 -12.66 14.56 -7.98
CA LEU A 100 -13.27 14.20 -9.26
C LEU A 100 -14.11 12.91 -9.19
N THR A 101 -13.76 11.98 -8.31
CA THR A 101 -14.32 10.61 -8.33
C THR A 101 -14.83 10.14 -6.98
N ALA A 102 -14.85 11.06 -6.00
CA ALA A 102 -15.11 10.78 -4.58
C ALA A 102 -14.32 9.55 -4.05
N GLY A 103 -13.18 9.24 -4.69
CA GLY A 103 -12.39 8.04 -4.44
C GLY A 103 -11.13 8.35 -3.66
N CYS A 104 -10.39 7.29 -3.33
CA CYS A 104 -9.12 7.39 -2.63
C CYS A 104 -7.99 6.80 -3.47
N HIS A 105 -6.94 7.58 -3.67
CA HIS A 105 -5.69 7.10 -4.24
C HIS A 105 -4.75 6.66 -3.11
N VAL A 106 -4.32 5.40 -3.15
CA VAL A 106 -3.45 4.80 -2.15
C VAL A 106 -2.07 4.61 -2.75
N PHE A 107 -1.06 5.18 -2.11
CA PHE A 107 0.34 4.96 -2.40
C PHE A 107 0.95 4.17 -1.25
N ALA A 108 1.56 3.03 -1.54
CA ALA A 108 2.22 2.17 -0.56
C ALA A 108 3.70 2.09 -0.88
N GLN A 109 4.55 2.28 0.13
CA GLN A 109 5.99 2.30 0.02
C GLN A 109 6.59 1.49 1.15
N SER A 110 7.52 0.59 0.84
CA SER A 110 8.41 -0.03 1.83
C SER A 110 9.78 0.63 1.73
N THR A 111 10.37 0.97 2.87
CA THR A 111 11.74 1.47 3.00
C THR A 111 12.50 0.52 3.92
N SER A 112 13.62 -0.01 3.44
CA SER A 112 14.65 -0.58 4.30
C SER A 112 15.71 0.49 4.53
N ILE A 113 16.27 0.53 5.73
CA ILE A 113 17.57 1.16 5.96
C ILE A 113 18.64 0.14 5.59
#